data_AF-A0AAW8W6A5-F1
#
_entry.id   AF-A0AAW8W6A5-F1
#
_cell.length_a   1.000
_cell.length_b   1.000
_cell.length_c   1.000
_cell.angle_alpha   90.00
_cell.angle_beta   90.00
_cell.angle_gamma   90.00
#
_symmetry.space_group_name_H-M   'P 1'
#
loop_
_entity.id
_entity.type
_entity.pdbx_description
1 polymer ?
#
loop_
_entity_poly.entity_id
_entity_poly.type
_entity_poly.pdbx_seq_one_letter_code
_entity_poly.pdbx_strand_id
1 'polypeptide(L)'
;MSRLWLTGYRSYELGVFGDQDPKLLVIKETLKKLLIDKIENGTDWLITGGQLGVEQWAAEVGVSLKADYPELNVAMMTPFADFGHNWNETNQAKYLQIASRVDFHQSVSAQPYHGPQQLRNYQEFMLSHTDEAVLVYDLEVPGKPKYDYQAIDRFQERHSYPLTLIDMDWLQESANEYQENLKNSSQFD
;
A
#
# COMPACT_ATOMS: atom_id res chain seq x y z
N MET A 1 -1.20 -10.75 16.92
CA MET A 1 -1.71 -10.89 15.55
C MET A 1 -2.66 -9.77 15.25
N SER A 2 -2.12 -8.77 14.53
CA SER A 2 -2.82 -7.58 14.04
C SER A 2 -2.41 -7.38 12.58
N ARG A 3 -3.40 -7.38 11.69
CA ARG A 3 -3.23 -7.39 10.25
C ARG A 3 -3.71 -6.07 9.67
N LEU A 4 -2.78 -5.32 9.09
CA LEU A 4 -3.05 -4.03 8.47
C LEU A 4 -3.29 -4.20 6.97
N TRP A 5 -4.44 -3.77 6.46
CA TRP A 5 -4.62 -3.55 5.03
C TRP A 5 -4.06 -2.18 4.64
N LEU A 6 -3.06 -2.14 3.76
CA LEU A 6 -2.58 -0.88 3.18
C LEU A 6 -2.88 -0.83 1.69
N THR A 7 -3.62 0.18 1.24
CA THR A 7 -3.85 0.47 -0.18
C THR A 7 -3.93 1.98 -0.44
N GLY A 8 -4.15 2.39 -1.69
CA GLY A 8 -4.21 3.80 -2.05
C GLY A 8 -4.03 4.05 -3.54
N TYR A 9 -3.69 5.30 -3.86
CA TYR A 9 -3.58 5.76 -5.24
C TYR A 9 -2.63 4.93 -6.10
N ARG A 10 -2.97 4.87 -7.39
CA ARG A 10 -2.07 4.37 -8.42
C ARG A 10 -0.99 5.39 -8.70
N SER A 11 0.17 4.92 -9.18
CA SER A 11 1.32 5.80 -9.45
C SER A 11 0.97 6.99 -10.36
N TYR A 12 0.15 6.77 -11.40
CA TYR A 12 -0.27 7.84 -12.31
C TYR A 12 -1.24 8.84 -11.67
N GLU A 13 -1.98 8.47 -10.63
CA GLU A 13 -2.90 9.37 -9.91
C GLU A 13 -2.12 10.37 -9.04
N LEU A 14 -0.94 9.97 -8.56
CA LEU A 14 0.02 10.83 -7.86
C LEU A 14 1.04 11.49 -8.81
N GLY A 15 0.92 11.23 -10.11
CA GLY A 15 1.86 11.68 -11.14
C GLY A 15 3.30 11.25 -10.87
N VAL A 16 3.51 10.09 -10.25
CA VAL A 16 4.83 9.55 -9.91
C VAL A 16 5.27 8.61 -11.01
N PHE A 17 6.41 8.92 -11.65
CA PHE A 17 6.89 8.18 -12.82
C PHE A 17 8.34 7.73 -12.64
N GLY A 18 8.54 6.42 -12.58
CA GLY A 18 9.86 5.81 -12.42
C GLY A 18 10.38 5.82 -10.98
N ASP A 19 11.51 5.15 -10.77
CA ASP A 19 12.02 4.86 -9.42
C ASP A 19 12.88 5.99 -8.82
N GLN A 20 13.26 6.97 -9.63
CA GLN A 20 14.10 8.11 -9.23
C GLN A 20 13.29 9.40 -9.02
N ASP A 21 11.96 9.31 -9.06
CA ASP A 21 11.09 10.47 -8.82
C ASP A 21 11.22 10.90 -7.35
N PRO A 22 11.58 12.18 -7.06
CA PRO A 22 11.67 12.66 -5.69
C PRO A 22 10.38 12.48 -4.89
N LYS A 23 9.20 12.52 -5.53
CA LYS A 23 7.92 12.26 -4.86
C LYS A 23 7.83 10.83 -4.37
N LEU A 24 8.40 9.87 -5.11
CA LEU A 24 8.44 8.47 -4.68
C LEU A 24 9.25 8.29 -3.40
N LEU A 25 10.40 8.99 -3.30
CA LEU A 25 11.24 8.92 -2.09
C LEU A 25 10.48 9.44 -0.87
N VAL A 26 9.79 10.58 -1.01
CA VAL A 26 8.94 11.14 0.05
C VAL A 26 7.84 10.17 0.44
N ILE A 27 7.08 9.63 -0.53
CA ILE A 27 5.98 8.69 -0.26
C ILE A 27 6.50 7.44 0.46
N LYS A 28 7.64 6.88 0.04
CA LYS A 28 8.23 5.72 0.71
C LYS A 28 8.67 6.05 2.13
N GLU A 29 9.22 7.23 2.38
CA GLU A 29 9.57 7.66 3.73
C GLU A 29 8.33 7.85 4.61
N THR A 30 7.25 8.43 4.08
CA THR A 30 5.96 8.53 4.79
C THR A 30 5.41 7.14 5.13
N LEU A 31 5.38 6.23 4.16
CA LEU A 31 4.95 4.85 4.37
C LEU A 31 5.82 4.14 5.39
N LYS A 32 7.13 4.40 5.39
CA LYS A 32 8.08 3.81 6.35
C LYS A 32 7.78 4.26 7.77
N LYS A 33 7.65 5.58 8.01
CA LYS A 33 7.30 6.13 9.33
C LYS A 33 5.97 5.57 9.82
N LEU A 34 4.96 5.56 8.95
CA LEU A 34 3.64 5.01 9.26
C LEU A 34 3.69 3.52 9.61
N LEU A 35 4.40 2.71 8.82
CA LEU A 35 4.50 1.27 9.09
C LEU A 35 5.27 1.00 10.37
N ILE A 36 6.34 1.75 10.68
CA ILE A 36 7.05 1.64 11.96
C ILE A 36 6.09 1.89 13.13
N ASP A 37 5.34 2.98 13.11
CA ASP A 37 4.36 3.27 14.17
C ASP A 37 3.32 2.14 14.32
N LYS A 38 2.80 1.62 13.20
CA LYS A 38 1.86 0.48 13.23
C LYS A 38 2.49 -0.78 13.82
N ILE A 39 3.74 -1.08 13.46
CA ILE A 39 4.47 -2.26 13.96
C ILE A 39 4.74 -2.12 15.46
N GLU A 40 5.21 -0.96 15.92
CA GLU A 40 5.46 -0.67 17.34
C GLU A 40 4.16 -0.73 18.16
N ASN A 41 3.02 -0.43 17.54
CA ASN A 41 1.68 -0.58 18.11
C ASN A 41 1.07 -1.99 17.92
N GLY A 42 1.85 -2.97 17.46
CA GLY A 42 1.50 -4.40 17.49
C GLY A 42 1.08 -5.03 16.16
N THR A 43 1.15 -4.30 15.04
CA THR A 43 0.94 -4.87 13.70
C THR A 43 2.06 -5.82 13.32
N ASP A 44 1.72 -7.07 13.05
CA ASP A 44 2.65 -8.14 12.68
C ASP A 44 2.43 -8.66 11.24
N TRP A 45 1.36 -8.21 10.57
CA TRP A 45 1.11 -8.47 9.15
C TRP A 45 0.75 -7.19 8.39
N LEU A 46 1.56 -6.85 7.38
CA LEU A 46 1.18 -5.91 6.33
C LEU A 46 0.55 -6.70 5.17
N ILE A 47 -0.72 -6.43 4.87
CA ILE A 47 -1.43 -7.03 3.72
C ILE A 47 -1.75 -5.92 2.72
N THR A 48 -1.30 -6.08 1.48
CA THR A 48 -1.49 -5.09 0.41
C THR A 48 -1.87 -5.78 -0.90
N GLY A 49 -2.26 -5.00 -1.89
CA GLY A 49 -2.51 -5.49 -3.23
C GLY A 49 -1.28 -5.46 -4.15
N GLY A 50 -1.49 -5.78 -5.42
CA GLY A 50 -0.44 -5.79 -6.44
C GLY A 50 -0.42 -4.54 -7.32
N GLN A 51 -1.29 -3.57 -7.14
CA GLN A 51 -1.48 -2.47 -8.09
C GLN A 51 -0.26 -1.54 -8.18
N LEU A 52 0.01 -1.03 -9.39
CA LEU A 52 1.06 -0.03 -9.60
C LEU A 52 0.78 1.24 -8.78
N GLY A 53 1.68 1.59 -7.88
CA GLY A 53 1.53 2.73 -6.97
C GLY A 53 1.70 2.32 -5.52
N VAL A 54 0.84 2.89 -4.65
CA VAL A 54 0.93 2.76 -3.19
C VAL A 54 1.01 1.30 -2.74
N GLU A 55 0.22 0.40 -3.33
CA GLU A 55 0.21 -1.00 -2.90
C GLU A 55 1.57 -1.70 -3.06
N GLN A 56 2.22 -1.52 -4.22
CA GLN A 56 3.56 -2.05 -4.46
C GLN A 56 4.62 -1.34 -3.61
N TRP A 57 4.52 -0.02 -3.42
CA TRP A 57 5.48 0.71 -2.59
C TRP A 57 5.38 0.31 -1.12
N ALA A 58 4.18 0.07 -0.60
CA ALA A 58 3.96 -0.46 0.74
C ALA A 58 4.61 -1.83 0.91
N ALA A 59 4.46 -2.74 -0.06
CA ALA A 59 5.15 -4.03 -0.04
C ALA A 59 6.68 -3.87 -0.02
N GLU A 60 7.23 -3.00 -0.87
CA GLU A 60 8.68 -2.74 -0.91
C GLU A 60 9.21 -2.20 0.43
N VAL A 61 8.50 -1.23 1.02
CA VAL A 61 8.84 -0.64 2.32
C VAL A 61 8.72 -1.68 3.43
N GLY A 62 7.60 -2.41 3.49
CA GLY A 62 7.39 -3.47 4.48
C GLY A 62 8.48 -4.54 4.44
N VAL A 63 8.84 -5.02 3.24
CA VAL A 63 9.94 -5.98 3.07
C VAL A 63 11.27 -5.40 3.57
N SER A 64 11.54 -4.11 3.32
CA SER A 64 12.77 -3.47 3.80
C SER A 64 12.84 -3.35 5.32
N LEU A 65 11.70 -3.10 5.97
CA LEU A 65 11.61 -2.97 7.43
C LEU A 65 11.87 -4.30 8.16
N LYS A 66 11.74 -5.45 7.49
CA LYS A 66 12.02 -6.76 8.10
C LYS A 66 13.44 -6.93 8.63
N ALA A 67 14.40 -6.14 8.15
CA ALA A 67 15.76 -6.16 8.69
C ALA A 67 15.80 -5.74 10.16
N ASP A 68 14.97 -4.76 10.53
CA ASP A 68 14.86 -4.23 11.89
C ASP A 68 13.70 -4.88 12.67
N TYR A 69 12.66 -5.31 11.95
CA TYR A 69 11.44 -5.92 12.49
C TYR A 69 11.22 -7.33 11.91
N PRO A 70 12.00 -8.34 12.29
CA PRO A 70 11.97 -9.68 11.69
C PRO A 70 10.63 -10.41 11.88
N GLU A 71 9.84 -10.01 12.88
CA GLU A 71 8.51 -10.56 13.18
C GLU A 71 7.44 -10.10 12.19
N LEU A 72 7.69 -9.02 11.44
CA LEU A 72 6.77 -8.50 10.42
C LEU A 72 6.67 -9.47 9.25
N ASN A 73 5.44 -9.81 8.89
CA ASN A 73 5.12 -10.52 7.66
C ASN A 73 4.47 -9.58 6.64
N VAL A 74 4.80 -9.78 5.37
CA VAL A 74 4.21 -9.02 4.26
C VAL A 74 3.46 -9.99 3.34
N ALA A 75 2.19 -9.69 3.09
CA ALA A 75 1.35 -10.42 2.16
C ALA A 75 0.91 -9.52 1.00
N MET A 76 0.98 -10.05 -0.22
CA MET A 76 0.44 -9.42 -1.42
C MET A 76 -0.73 -10.26 -1.95
N MET A 77 -1.93 -9.68 -1.95
CA MET A 77 -3.13 -10.33 -2.43
C MET A 77 -3.55 -9.73 -3.76
N THR A 78 -3.98 -10.55 -4.72
CA THR A 78 -4.53 -10.05 -6.00
C THR A 78 -5.95 -10.54 -6.23
N PRO A 79 -6.79 -9.78 -6.96
CA PRO A 79 -8.18 -10.19 -7.18
C PRO A 79 -8.35 -11.41 -8.09
N PHE A 80 -7.38 -11.69 -8.98
CA PHE A 80 -7.46 -12.73 -10.01
C PHE A 80 -6.06 -13.16 -10.49
N ALA A 81 -5.98 -14.31 -11.16
CA ALA A 81 -4.71 -15.00 -11.44
C ALA A 81 -3.78 -14.28 -12.43
N ASP A 82 -4.32 -13.67 -13.48
CA ASP A 82 -3.57 -12.98 -14.52
C ASP A 82 -3.41 -11.47 -14.22
N PHE A 83 -3.28 -11.12 -12.94
CA PHE A 83 -3.15 -9.74 -12.50
C PHE A 83 -1.91 -9.07 -13.11
N GLY A 84 -2.11 -7.91 -13.73
CA GLY A 84 -1.03 -7.14 -14.35
C GLY A 84 -0.60 -7.60 -15.76
N HIS A 85 -1.26 -8.59 -16.38
CA HIS A 85 -0.87 -9.10 -17.71
C HIS A 85 -0.87 -8.04 -18.83
N ASN A 86 -1.66 -6.96 -18.67
CA ASN A 86 -1.75 -5.85 -19.63
C ASN A 86 -0.72 -4.74 -19.39
N TRP A 87 0.14 -4.85 -18.38
CA TRP A 87 1.20 -3.88 -18.15
C TRP A 87 2.36 -4.08 -19.12
N ASN A 88 3.20 -3.06 -19.29
CA ASN A 88 4.46 -3.22 -20.03
C ASN A 88 5.44 -4.16 -19.29
N GLU A 89 6.45 -4.66 -20.00
CA GLU A 89 7.43 -5.62 -19.48
C GLU A 89 8.12 -5.12 -18.20
N THR A 90 8.50 -3.84 -18.16
CA THR A 90 9.14 -3.22 -16.99
C THR A 90 8.26 -3.33 -15.74
N ASN A 91 6.98 -2.98 -15.86
CA ASN A 91 6.03 -3.01 -14.75
C ASN A 91 5.68 -4.45 -14.33
N GLN A 92 5.61 -5.38 -15.29
CA GLN A 92 5.42 -6.80 -14.98
C GLN A 92 6.62 -7.37 -14.21
N ALA A 93 7.85 -7.07 -14.68
CA ALA A 93 9.08 -7.51 -14.03
C ALA A 93 9.19 -6.95 -12.61
N LYS A 94 8.88 -5.66 -12.42
CA LYS A 94 8.86 -5.02 -11.10
C LYS A 94 7.87 -5.70 -10.17
N TYR A 95 6.64 -5.92 -10.62
CA TYR A 95 5.62 -6.62 -9.83
C TYR A 95 6.08 -8.03 -9.41
N LEU A 96 6.62 -8.83 -10.33
CA LEU A 96 7.13 -10.18 -10.03
C LEU A 96 8.31 -10.15 -9.05
N GLN A 97 9.19 -9.14 -9.16
CA GLN A 97 10.30 -8.97 -8.23
C GLN A 97 9.80 -8.67 -6.82
N ILE A 98 8.77 -7.84 -6.66
CA ILE A 98 8.20 -7.54 -5.34
C ILE A 98 7.48 -8.78 -4.81
N ALA A 99 6.65 -9.43 -5.62
CA ALA A 99 5.89 -10.62 -5.24
C ALA A 99 6.79 -11.79 -4.80
N SER A 100 8.01 -11.91 -5.34
CA SER A 100 8.96 -12.95 -4.92
C SER A 100 9.67 -12.67 -3.59
N ARG A 101 9.53 -11.45 -3.04
CA ARG A 101 10.19 -11.03 -1.79
C ARG A 101 9.24 -10.93 -0.60
N VAL A 102 7.93 -10.96 -0.83
CA VAL A 102 6.92 -10.99 0.24
C VAL A 102 6.80 -12.40 0.81
N ASP A 103 6.29 -12.52 2.05
CA ASP A 103 6.15 -13.80 2.75
C ASP A 103 4.99 -14.64 2.21
N PHE A 104 3.97 -13.97 1.68
CA PHE A 104 2.82 -14.62 1.07
C PHE A 104 2.33 -13.85 -0.15
N HIS A 105 2.10 -14.55 -1.26
CA HIS A 105 1.50 -13.98 -2.45
C HIS A 105 0.48 -14.95 -3.02
N GLN A 106 -0.77 -14.49 -3.18
CA GLN A 106 -1.81 -15.31 -3.80
C GLN A 106 -2.95 -14.48 -4.41
N SER A 107 -3.61 -15.04 -5.42
CA SER A 107 -4.85 -14.49 -5.96
C SER A 107 -6.08 -15.02 -5.22
N VAL A 108 -7.01 -14.14 -4.86
CA VAL A 108 -8.31 -14.49 -4.25
C VAL A 108 -9.13 -15.36 -5.21
N SER A 109 -9.04 -15.09 -6.51
CA SER A 109 -9.59 -15.95 -7.56
C SER A 109 -8.45 -16.62 -8.33
N ALA A 110 -8.50 -17.96 -8.44
CA ALA A 110 -7.59 -18.71 -9.30
C ALA A 110 -7.92 -18.59 -10.80
N GLN A 111 -8.98 -17.87 -11.17
CA GLN A 111 -9.37 -17.63 -12.56
C GLN A 111 -8.79 -16.31 -13.07
N PRO A 112 -8.61 -16.15 -14.39
CA PRO A 112 -8.33 -14.87 -15.03
C PRO A 112 -9.40 -13.81 -14.74
N TYR A 113 -9.17 -12.55 -15.15
CA TYR A 113 -10.19 -11.51 -15.01
C TYR A 113 -11.45 -11.81 -15.84
N HIS A 114 -12.59 -11.94 -15.16
CA HIS A 114 -13.93 -12.15 -15.72
C HIS A 114 -14.88 -10.99 -15.44
N GLY A 115 -14.61 -10.14 -14.44
CA GLY A 115 -15.41 -8.95 -14.23
C GLY A 115 -15.34 -8.35 -12.82
N PRO A 116 -16.13 -7.28 -12.56
CA PRO A 116 -16.08 -6.50 -11.33
C PRO A 116 -16.37 -7.29 -10.05
N GLN A 117 -17.01 -8.46 -10.14
CA GLN A 117 -17.26 -9.30 -8.98
C GLN A 117 -15.96 -9.77 -8.33
N GLN A 118 -14.90 -10.04 -9.10
CA GLN A 118 -13.60 -10.42 -8.53
C GLN A 118 -12.97 -9.29 -7.72
N LEU A 119 -13.18 -8.04 -8.15
CA LEU A 119 -12.71 -6.87 -7.39
C LEU A 119 -13.48 -6.71 -6.07
N ARG A 120 -14.81 -6.92 -6.09
CA ARG A 120 -15.62 -6.92 -4.86
C ARG A 120 -15.24 -8.07 -3.92
N ASN A 121 -15.01 -9.26 -4.46
CA ASN A 121 -14.57 -10.42 -3.67
C ASN A 121 -13.20 -10.17 -3.04
N TYR A 122 -12.30 -9.48 -3.74
CA TYR A 122 -11.03 -9.04 -3.18
C TYR A 122 -11.25 -8.07 -2.02
N GLN A 123 -12.07 -7.02 -2.19
CA GLN A 123 -12.37 -6.09 -1.09
C GLN A 123 -12.95 -6.80 0.13
N GLU A 124 -13.93 -7.68 -0.07
CA GLU A 124 -14.53 -8.49 1.00
C GLU A 124 -13.50 -9.38 1.69
N PHE A 125 -12.61 -10.01 0.92
CA PHE A 125 -11.52 -10.82 1.46
C PHE A 125 -10.60 -9.97 2.33
N MET A 126 -10.14 -8.82 1.84
CA MET A 126 -9.26 -7.92 2.60
C MET A 126 -9.92 -7.47 3.91
N LEU A 127 -11.17 -7.00 3.85
CA LEU A 127 -11.93 -6.52 5.02
C LEU A 127 -12.17 -7.62 6.06
N SER A 128 -12.48 -8.84 5.63
CA SER A 128 -12.74 -9.98 6.53
C SER A 128 -11.47 -10.64 7.09
N HIS A 129 -10.30 -10.34 6.53
CA HIS A 129 -9.02 -10.95 6.91
C HIS A 129 -7.99 -9.95 7.45
N THR A 130 -8.38 -8.69 7.64
CA THR A 130 -7.56 -7.67 8.29
C THR A 130 -8.31 -7.07 9.48
N ASP A 131 -7.58 -6.36 10.34
CA ASP A 131 -8.10 -5.82 11.60
C ASP A 131 -8.23 -4.29 11.53
N GLU A 132 -7.48 -3.64 10.63
CA GLU A 132 -7.54 -2.20 10.33
C GLU A 132 -7.10 -1.92 8.88
N ALA A 133 -7.38 -0.71 8.40
CA ALA A 133 -6.89 -0.23 7.11
C ALA A 133 -6.17 1.12 7.20
N VAL A 134 -5.14 1.27 6.37
CA VAL A 134 -4.54 2.55 6.00
C VAL A 134 -4.79 2.77 4.51
N LEU A 135 -5.33 3.95 4.18
CA LEU A 135 -5.63 4.32 2.81
C LEU A 135 -4.92 5.62 2.45
N VAL A 136 -3.97 5.56 1.53
CA VAL A 136 -3.38 6.77 0.93
C VAL A 136 -4.38 7.30 -0.09
N TYR A 137 -5.26 8.18 0.41
CA TYR A 137 -6.41 8.70 -0.31
C TYR A 137 -6.88 10.01 0.32
N ASP A 138 -7.07 11.00 -0.53
CA ASP A 138 -7.65 12.30 -0.20
C ASP A 138 -9.11 12.34 -0.71
N LEU A 139 -10.04 12.67 0.17
CA LEU A 139 -11.48 12.72 -0.15
C LEU A 139 -11.81 13.85 -1.14
N GLU A 140 -11.00 14.90 -1.19
CA GLU A 140 -11.15 16.04 -2.09
C GLU A 140 -10.54 15.77 -3.47
N VAL A 141 -9.63 14.80 -3.57
CA VAL A 141 -8.97 14.40 -4.81
C VAL A 141 -9.47 13.01 -5.27
N PRO A 142 -10.55 12.95 -6.07
CA PRO A 142 -11.18 11.69 -6.43
C PRO A 142 -10.24 10.80 -7.24
N GLY A 143 -10.20 9.51 -6.89
CA GLY A 143 -9.38 8.52 -7.58
C GLY A 143 -9.99 7.12 -7.52
N LYS A 144 -9.22 6.12 -7.95
CA LYS A 144 -9.55 4.70 -7.81
C LYS A 144 -9.67 4.24 -6.35
N PRO A 145 -8.92 4.76 -5.37
CA PRO A 145 -9.06 4.34 -3.97
C PRO A 145 -10.45 4.61 -3.39
N LYS A 146 -11.26 5.48 -4.02
CA LYS A 146 -12.65 5.73 -3.64
C LYS A 146 -13.48 4.44 -3.50
N TYR A 147 -13.17 3.41 -4.30
CA TYR A 147 -13.91 2.14 -4.25
C TYR A 147 -13.58 1.34 -2.99
N ASP A 148 -12.32 1.37 -2.54
CA ASP A 148 -11.89 0.72 -1.31
C ASP A 148 -12.36 1.53 -0.10
N TYR A 149 -12.25 2.87 -0.16
CA TYR A 149 -12.84 3.76 0.85
C TYR A 149 -14.33 3.46 1.08
N GLN A 150 -15.14 3.42 0.01
CA GLN A 150 -16.57 3.10 0.11
C GLN A 150 -16.85 1.68 0.62
N ALA A 151 -15.95 0.73 0.37
CA ALA A 151 -16.08 -0.63 0.89
C ALA A 151 -15.81 -0.65 2.40
N ILE A 152 -14.75 0.03 2.85
CA ILE A 152 -14.37 0.17 4.26
C ILE A 152 -15.46 0.91 5.04
N ASP A 153 -15.94 2.06 4.53
CA ASP A 153 -17.00 2.87 5.14
C ASP A 153 -18.27 2.04 5.39
N ARG A 154 -18.72 1.28 4.38
CA ARG A 154 -19.86 0.35 4.54
C ARG A 154 -19.58 -0.79 5.52
N PHE A 155 -18.34 -1.28 5.58
CA PHE A 155 -17.96 -2.34 6.50
C PHE A 155 -17.98 -1.86 7.96
N GLN A 156 -17.58 -0.61 8.20
CA GLN A 156 -17.59 0.06 9.50
C GLN A 156 -18.99 0.26 10.07
N GLU A 157 -20.04 0.32 9.24
CA GLU A 157 -21.43 0.36 9.72
C GLU A 157 -21.81 -0.85 10.60
N ARG A 158 -21.08 -1.96 10.47
CA ARG A 158 -21.38 -3.24 11.13
C ARG A 158 -20.22 -3.82 11.94
N HIS A 159 -19.01 -3.29 11.77
CA HIS A 159 -17.79 -3.82 12.38
C HIS A 159 -16.92 -2.69 12.93
N SER A 160 -16.27 -2.93 14.08
CA SER A 160 -15.22 -2.04 14.56
C SER A 160 -13.96 -2.28 13.74
N TYR A 161 -13.77 -1.50 12.68
CA TYR A 161 -12.66 -1.63 11.75
C TYR A 161 -11.99 -0.27 11.54
N PRO A 162 -10.90 0.06 12.26
CA PRO A 162 -10.25 1.36 12.16
C PRO A 162 -9.76 1.66 10.75
N LEU A 163 -9.93 2.92 10.32
CA LEU A 163 -9.42 3.44 9.05
C LEU A 163 -8.55 4.67 9.33
N THR A 164 -7.32 4.65 8.85
CA THR A 164 -6.43 5.81 8.78
C THR A 164 -6.35 6.31 7.33
N LEU A 165 -6.67 7.58 7.10
CA LEU A 165 -6.48 8.24 5.80
C LEU A 165 -5.15 8.99 5.79
N ILE A 166 -4.40 8.86 4.70
CA ILE A 166 -3.23 9.69 4.39
C ILE A 166 -3.58 10.53 3.17
N ASP A 167 -3.95 11.78 3.42
CA ASP A 167 -4.36 12.76 2.40
C ASP A 167 -3.15 13.50 1.81
N MET A 168 -3.42 14.45 0.90
CA MET A 168 -2.35 15.21 0.23
C MET A 168 -1.61 16.15 1.17
N ASP A 169 -2.30 16.69 2.19
CA ASP A 169 -1.70 17.59 3.17
C ASP A 169 -0.64 16.83 4.01
N TRP A 170 -0.96 15.62 4.47
CA TRP A 170 -0.01 14.77 5.17
C TRP A 170 1.22 14.43 4.31
N LEU A 171 1.01 14.13 3.02
CA LEU A 171 2.10 13.88 2.08
C LEU A 171 2.97 15.12 1.88
N GLN A 172 2.37 16.32 1.84
CA GLN A 172 3.07 17.59 1.71
C GLN A 172 3.89 17.93 2.97
N GLU A 173 3.33 17.71 4.17
CA GLU A 173 4.04 17.85 5.43
C GLU A 173 5.24 16.91 5.49
N SER A 174 5.04 15.64 5.13
CA SER A 174 6.13 14.66 5.03
C SER A 174 7.22 15.08 4.04
N ALA A 175 6.84 15.70 2.91
CA ALA A 175 7.79 16.23 1.93
C ALA A 175 8.65 17.35 2.51
N ASN A 176 8.04 18.26 3.26
CA ASN A 176 8.72 19.39 3.90
C ASN A 176 9.71 18.88 4.95
N GLU A 177 9.29 17.97 5.83
CA GLU A 177 10.17 17.33 6.83
C GLU A 177 11.35 16.61 6.18
N TYR A 178 11.09 15.86 5.09
CA TYR A 178 12.14 15.15 4.37
C TYR A 178 13.19 16.11 3.80
N GLN A 179 12.75 17.23 3.22
CA GLN A 179 13.65 18.26 2.70
C GLN A 179 14.46 18.96 3.82
N GLU A 180 13.85 19.21 4.97
CA GLU A 180 14.54 19.79 6.12
C GLU A 180 15.60 18.84 6.69
N ASN A 181 15.26 17.56 6.83
CA ASN A 181 16.20 16.54 7.28
C ASN A 181 17.40 16.41 6.35
N LEU A 182 17.18 16.41 5.02
CA LEU A 182 18.27 16.41 4.05
C LEU A 182 19.19 17.63 4.21
N LYS A 183 18.62 18.84 4.35
CA LYS A 183 19.41 20.06 4.56
C LYS A 183 20.23 20.00 5.85
N ASN A 184 19.66 19.44 6.91
CA ASN A 184 20.35 19.30 8.19
C ASN A 184 21.47 18.26 8.08
N SER A 185 21.22 17.09 7.50
CA SER A 185 22.25 16.06 7.27
C SER A 185 23.42 16.60 6.44
N SER A 186 23.15 17.36 5.37
CA SER A 186 24.19 17.96 4.53
C SER A 186 24.97 19.11 5.19
N GLN A 187 24.57 19.59 6.37
CA GLN A 187 25.34 20.59 7.13
C GLN A 187 26.32 19.94 8.13
N PHE A 188 26.22 18.63 8.35
CA PHE A 188 27.07 17.88 9.28
C PHE A 188 28.11 16.99 8.58
N ASP A 189 28.15 17.00 7.24
CA ASP A 189 29.20 16.41 6.39
C ASP A 189 30.17 17.48 5.87
#